data_AF-A0A2G7FHH3-F1
#
_entry.id   AF-A0A2G7FHH3-F1
#
_cell.length_a   1.000
_cell.length_b   1.000
_cell.length_c   1.000
_cell.angle_alpha   90.00
_cell.angle_beta   90.00
_cell.angle_gamma   90.00
#
_symmetry.space_group_name_H-M   'P 1'
#
loop_
_entity.id
_entity.type
_entity.pdbx_description
1 polymer ?
#
loop_
_entity_poly.entity_id
_entity_poly.type
_entity_poly.pdbx_seq_one_letter_code
_entity_poly.pdbx_strand_id
1 'polypeptide(L)'
;MGESMHRKIELQAPADFTYLYGNTVALSRQKLDLHLPPSANPEDGPDPMRERVRELVDEYILRTFTSASSSISINGLDSSSPQFPFPAAFTAPAETVEYEPYDGHLASRVTSLYAQLESLTTTVAQLRRDAPRRAAETYAAELKKVLEEDEHDDLEDEEILENGEDNERQTTEDVDMPDADQNQEQTSRDGPSTNGSRRRPAKTKWNLHVPLGTDHEAELWRTGEIAEVYEDTLRTLLRLQGEAVPGDETNATTDGAADGNAVASTVGKAERASRAVEVVEKK
;
A
#
# COMPACT_ATOMS: atom_id res chain seq x y z
N MET A 1 -59.46 -12.52 42.25
CA MET A 1 -58.14 -12.65 41.62
C MET A 1 -57.12 -12.32 42.69
N GLY A 2 -56.33 -13.31 43.11
CA GLY A 2 -55.45 -13.16 44.27
C GLY A 2 -54.32 -12.18 43.98
N GLU A 3 -54.26 -11.10 44.73
CA GLU A 3 -53.04 -10.32 44.93
C GLU A 3 -51.91 -11.27 45.34
N SER A 4 -50.76 -11.17 44.68
CA SER A 4 -49.60 -12.03 44.95
C SER A 4 -49.21 -11.94 46.43
N MET A 5 -49.36 -13.03 47.18
CA MET A 5 -49.12 -13.15 48.63
C MET A 5 -47.65 -12.97 49.07
N HIS A 6 -46.78 -12.48 48.19
CA HIS A 6 -45.35 -12.32 48.45
C HIS A 6 -44.92 -10.88 48.20
N ARG A 7 -44.06 -10.38 49.09
CA ARG A 7 -43.47 -9.05 48.99
C ARG A 7 -42.58 -9.00 47.74
N LYS A 8 -42.82 -8.01 46.88
CA LYS A 8 -41.95 -7.73 45.73
C LYS A 8 -40.60 -7.19 46.20
N ILE A 9 -39.57 -7.45 45.40
CA ILE A 9 -38.21 -6.96 45.64
C ILE A 9 -38.15 -5.51 45.13
N GLU A 10 -37.89 -4.57 46.03
CA GLU A 10 -37.77 -3.16 45.69
C GLU A 10 -36.34 -2.84 45.25
N LEU A 11 -36.18 -2.28 44.05
CA LEU A 11 -34.93 -1.70 43.56
C LEU A 11 -34.97 -0.18 43.63
N GLN A 12 -33.81 0.43 43.89
CA GLN A 12 -33.69 1.89 43.99
C GLN A 12 -33.72 2.53 42.61
N ALA A 13 -33.08 1.90 41.62
CA ALA A 13 -33.01 2.37 40.26
C ALA A 13 -33.19 1.25 39.24
N PRO A 14 -33.71 1.55 38.03
CA PRO A 14 -33.72 0.60 36.92
C PRO A 14 -32.31 0.14 36.52
N ALA A 15 -31.31 1.01 36.70
CA ALA A 15 -29.91 0.69 36.46
C ALA A 15 -29.40 -0.47 37.31
N ASP A 16 -29.93 -0.66 38.53
CA ASP A 16 -29.52 -1.76 39.42
C ASP A 16 -29.88 -3.11 38.80
N PHE A 17 -31.03 -3.19 38.14
CA PHE A 17 -31.47 -4.43 37.51
C PHE A 17 -30.68 -4.75 36.25
N THR A 18 -30.39 -3.74 35.43
CA THR A 18 -29.48 -3.87 34.27
C THR A 18 -28.07 -4.26 34.73
N TYR A 19 -27.58 -3.68 35.83
CA TYR A 19 -26.29 -4.03 36.43
C TYR A 19 -26.25 -5.49 36.90
N LEU A 20 -27.29 -5.97 37.58
CA LEU A 20 -27.40 -7.38 37.98
C LEU A 20 -27.37 -8.31 36.76
N TYR A 21 -28.13 -7.98 35.72
CA TYR A 21 -28.12 -8.74 34.46
C TYR A 21 -26.72 -8.75 33.83
N GLY A 22 -26.12 -7.58 33.62
CA GLY A 22 -24.79 -7.45 33.02
C GLY A 22 -23.70 -8.19 33.83
N ASN A 23 -23.74 -8.11 35.16
CA ASN A 23 -22.81 -8.82 36.02
C ASN A 23 -23.00 -10.35 35.92
N THR A 24 -24.24 -10.84 35.84
CA THR A 24 -24.49 -12.28 35.65
C THR A 24 -23.99 -12.80 34.31
N VAL A 25 -24.14 -12.02 33.25
CA VAL A 25 -23.61 -12.34 31.91
C VAL A 25 -22.07 -12.28 31.89
N ALA A 26 -21.46 -11.29 32.55
CA ALA A 26 -20.01 -11.20 32.65
C ALA A 26 -19.42 -12.39 33.43
N LEU A 27 -20.04 -12.76 34.57
CA LEU A 27 -19.63 -13.89 35.39
C LEU A 27 -19.85 -15.23 34.68
N SER A 28 -20.95 -15.37 33.92
CA SER A 28 -21.21 -16.57 33.13
C SER A 28 -20.13 -16.76 32.06
N ARG A 29 -19.72 -15.68 31.38
CA ARG A 29 -18.62 -15.69 30.42
C ARG A 29 -17.30 -16.06 31.07
N GLN A 30 -16.96 -15.47 32.22
CA GLN A 30 -15.74 -15.82 32.95
C GLN A 30 -15.71 -17.30 33.36
N LYS A 31 -16.84 -17.85 33.81
CA LYS A 31 -16.95 -19.28 34.13
C LYS A 31 -16.85 -20.16 32.89
N LEU A 32 -17.47 -19.74 31.80
CA LEU A 32 -17.38 -20.44 30.52
C LEU A 32 -15.93 -20.47 30.03
N ASP A 33 -15.18 -19.37 30.14
CA ASP A 33 -13.76 -19.32 29.77
C ASP A 33 -12.87 -20.19 30.68
N LEU A 34 -13.22 -20.37 31.96
CA LEU A 34 -12.50 -21.27 32.86
C LEU A 34 -12.69 -22.75 32.50
N HIS A 35 -13.90 -23.13 32.09
CA HIS A 35 -14.26 -24.53 31.85
C HIS A 35 -14.13 -24.96 30.39
N LEU A 36 -14.32 -24.02 29.45
CA LEU A 36 -14.16 -24.18 28.01
C LEU A 36 -13.28 -23.02 27.51
N PRO A 37 -11.95 -23.09 27.71
CA PRO A 37 -11.05 -22.01 27.32
C PRO A 37 -11.12 -21.78 25.80
N PRO A 38 -10.92 -20.53 25.34
CA PRO A 38 -10.81 -20.26 23.92
C PRO A 38 -9.68 -21.09 23.30
N SER A 39 -9.84 -21.50 22.05
CA SER A 39 -8.82 -22.23 21.31
C SER A 39 -7.50 -21.47 21.34
N ALA A 40 -6.42 -22.14 21.72
CA ALA A 40 -5.08 -21.55 21.77
C ALA A 40 -4.53 -21.22 20.37
N ASN A 41 -5.16 -21.77 19.33
CA ASN A 41 -4.77 -21.59 17.94
C ASN A 41 -5.77 -20.64 17.25
N PRO A 42 -5.34 -19.47 16.74
CA PRO A 42 -6.23 -18.51 16.10
C PRO A 42 -6.83 -19.02 14.77
N GLU A 43 -6.28 -20.10 14.22
CA GLU A 43 -6.77 -20.77 13.00
C GLU A 43 -7.89 -21.78 13.27
N ASP A 44 -7.97 -22.32 14.50
CA ASP A 44 -9.11 -23.11 14.96
C ASP A 44 -10.19 -22.14 15.38
N GLY A 45 -11.15 -21.89 14.47
CA GLY A 45 -12.31 -21.04 14.72
C GLY A 45 -13.07 -21.34 16.03
N PRO A 46 -14.05 -20.51 16.39
CA PRO A 46 -14.74 -20.63 17.68
C PRO A 46 -15.33 -22.04 17.88
N ASP A 47 -14.98 -22.66 19.02
CA ASP A 47 -15.46 -24.00 19.37
C ASP A 47 -17.00 -24.07 19.35
N PRO A 48 -17.61 -24.93 18.51
CA PRO A 48 -19.06 -25.03 18.38
C PRO A 48 -19.75 -25.43 19.69
N MET A 49 -19.09 -26.22 20.54
CA MET A 49 -19.63 -26.61 21.85
C MET A 49 -19.65 -25.41 22.80
N ARG A 50 -18.56 -24.63 22.83
CA ARG A 50 -18.46 -23.40 23.61
C ARG A 50 -19.53 -22.38 23.21
N GLU A 51 -19.75 -22.19 21.91
CA GLU A 51 -20.78 -21.29 21.40
C GLU A 51 -22.19 -21.74 21.83
N ARG A 52 -22.48 -23.05 21.68
CA ARG A 52 -23.79 -23.58 22.05
C ARG A 52 -24.08 -23.46 23.55
N VAL A 53 -23.06 -23.68 24.39
CA VAL A 53 -23.20 -23.49 25.84
C VAL A 53 -23.43 -22.03 26.17
N ARG A 54 -22.73 -21.10 25.51
CA ARG A 54 -22.93 -19.66 25.68
C ARG A 54 -24.38 -19.27 25.38
N GLU A 55 -24.89 -19.69 24.21
CA GLU A 55 -26.25 -19.42 23.78
C GLU A 55 -27.29 -19.91 24.80
N LEU A 56 -27.17 -21.16 25.26
CA LEU A 56 -28.08 -21.74 26.24
C LEU A 56 -28.05 -21.01 27.59
N VAL A 57 -26.86 -20.57 28.02
CA VAL A 57 -26.71 -19.82 29.26
C VAL A 57 -27.30 -18.42 29.14
N ASP A 58 -27.05 -17.73 28.03
CA ASP A 58 -27.61 -16.40 27.79
C ASP A 58 -29.15 -16.46 27.69
N GLU A 59 -29.71 -17.47 27.01
CA GLU A 59 -31.16 -17.72 26.97
C GLU A 59 -31.72 -18.00 28.37
N TYR A 60 -31.02 -18.81 29.17
CA TYR A 60 -31.43 -19.13 30.54
C TYR A 60 -31.44 -17.88 31.44
N ILE A 61 -30.41 -17.04 31.34
CA ILE A 61 -30.32 -15.79 32.08
C ILE A 61 -31.49 -14.88 31.66
N LEU A 62 -31.71 -14.68 30.36
CA LEU A 62 -32.81 -13.87 29.86
C LEU A 62 -34.17 -14.35 30.37
N ARG A 63 -34.44 -15.65 30.30
CA ARG A 63 -35.69 -16.25 30.82
C ARG A 63 -35.84 -16.02 32.33
N THR A 64 -34.76 -16.16 33.08
CA THR A 64 -34.76 -15.98 34.54
C THR A 64 -35.08 -14.54 34.91
N PHE A 65 -34.38 -13.57 34.31
CA PHE A 65 -34.64 -12.14 34.55
C PHE A 65 -36.01 -11.70 34.04
N THR A 66 -36.48 -12.26 32.92
CA THR A 66 -37.84 -12.01 32.41
C THR A 66 -38.90 -12.52 33.39
N SER A 67 -38.72 -13.74 33.91
CA SER A 67 -39.63 -14.31 34.91
C SER A 67 -39.59 -13.54 36.24
N ALA A 68 -38.40 -13.10 36.66
CA ALA A 68 -38.20 -12.35 37.88
C ALA A 68 -38.76 -10.92 37.80
N SER A 69 -38.88 -10.33 36.61
CA SER A 69 -39.37 -8.96 36.42
C SER A 69 -40.73 -8.70 37.09
N SER A 70 -41.65 -9.67 37.04
CA SER A 70 -42.98 -9.59 37.69
C SER A 70 -42.95 -9.53 39.23
N SER A 71 -41.84 -9.95 39.83
CA SER A 71 -41.63 -9.98 41.29
C SER A 71 -40.78 -8.82 41.79
N ILE A 72 -40.44 -7.87 40.92
CA ILE A 72 -39.57 -6.72 41.21
C ILE A 72 -40.36 -5.43 40.99
N SER A 73 -40.24 -4.51 41.93
CA SER A 73 -40.76 -3.14 41.85
C SER A 73 -39.62 -2.15 41.92
N ILE A 74 -39.72 -1.06 41.18
CA ILE A 74 -38.72 0.02 41.16
C ILE A 74 -39.41 1.28 41.66
N ASN A 75 -39.05 1.76 42.86
CA ASN A 75 -39.73 2.90 43.49
C ASN A 75 -41.26 2.75 43.55
N GLY A 76 -41.77 1.53 43.79
CA GLY A 76 -43.20 1.23 43.79
C GLY A 76 -43.87 1.15 42.42
N LEU A 77 -43.13 1.29 41.32
CA LEU A 77 -43.61 1.03 39.96
C LEU A 77 -43.34 -0.42 39.57
N ASP A 78 -44.34 -1.06 38.97
CA ASP A 78 -44.28 -2.46 38.54
C ASP A 78 -43.73 -2.61 37.11
N SER A 79 -43.34 -3.83 36.75
CA SER A 79 -42.81 -4.20 35.43
C SER A 79 -43.78 -3.95 34.26
N SER A 80 -45.08 -3.72 34.54
CA SER A 80 -46.10 -3.34 33.55
C SER A 80 -46.15 -1.85 33.26
N SER A 81 -45.34 -1.03 33.94
CA SER A 81 -45.33 0.42 33.75
C SER A 81 -44.71 0.77 32.40
N PRO A 82 -45.35 1.63 31.58
CA PRO A 82 -44.79 2.09 30.30
C PRO A 82 -43.51 2.91 30.47
N GLN A 83 -43.22 3.40 31.67
CA GLN A 83 -41.99 4.11 32.01
C GLN A 83 -40.75 3.20 31.95
N PHE A 84 -40.94 1.88 32.08
CA PHE A 84 -39.86 0.90 32.07
C PHE A 84 -40.32 -0.38 31.35
N PRO A 85 -40.22 -0.44 30.01
CA PRO A 85 -40.62 -1.61 29.26
C PRO A 85 -39.64 -2.77 29.48
N PHE A 86 -40.02 -3.73 30.32
CA PHE A 86 -39.40 -5.06 30.34
C PHE A 86 -39.91 -5.89 29.15
N PRO A 87 -39.07 -6.65 28.42
CA PRO A 87 -37.62 -6.87 28.55
C PRO A 87 -36.76 -5.91 27.70
N ALA A 88 -37.35 -4.87 27.10
CA ALA A 88 -36.65 -3.97 26.18
C ALA A 88 -35.43 -3.28 26.83
N ALA A 89 -35.42 -3.07 28.14
CA ALA A 89 -34.25 -2.58 28.87
C ALA A 89 -33.00 -3.49 28.82
N PHE A 90 -33.16 -4.77 28.44
CA PHE A 90 -32.07 -5.73 28.31
C PHE A 90 -31.58 -5.92 26.87
N THR A 91 -32.46 -5.72 25.89
CA THR A 91 -32.22 -6.04 24.49
C THR A 91 -32.15 -4.81 23.60
N ALA A 92 -32.66 -3.66 24.05
CA ALA A 92 -32.40 -2.41 23.37
C ALA A 92 -30.91 -2.09 23.51
N PRO A 93 -30.25 -1.56 22.46
CA PRO A 93 -28.97 -0.89 22.63
C PRO A 93 -29.26 0.30 23.55
N ALA A 94 -29.12 0.09 24.86
CA ALA A 94 -29.05 1.21 25.76
C ALA A 94 -27.85 2.01 25.26
N GLU A 95 -28.09 3.21 24.76
CA GLU A 95 -27.07 4.23 24.59
C GLU A 95 -26.62 4.62 26.00
N THR A 96 -26.00 3.67 26.71
CA THR A 96 -25.14 3.97 27.84
C THR A 96 -24.00 4.72 27.21
N VAL A 97 -23.99 6.04 27.37
CA VAL A 97 -22.82 6.86 27.08
C VAL A 97 -21.71 6.33 27.99
N GLU A 98 -20.98 5.33 27.50
CA GLU A 98 -19.82 4.78 28.15
C GLU A 98 -18.75 5.86 28.09
N TYR A 99 -18.57 6.56 29.20
CA TYR A 99 -17.48 7.50 29.34
C TYR A 99 -16.19 6.70 29.49
N GLU A 100 -15.51 6.50 28.36
CA GLU A 100 -14.13 6.05 28.43
C GLU A 100 -13.29 7.09 29.18
N PRO A 101 -12.41 6.66 30.09
CA PRO A 101 -11.52 7.57 30.79
C PRO A 101 -10.56 8.23 29.77
N TYR A 102 -10.38 9.54 29.90
CA TYR A 102 -9.46 10.29 29.05
C TYR A 102 -8.02 9.81 29.25
N ASP A 103 -7.45 9.17 28.23
CA ASP A 103 -6.03 8.78 28.23
C ASP A 103 -5.15 9.96 27.79
N GLY A 104 -4.51 10.60 28.78
CA GLY A 104 -3.58 11.71 28.55
C GLY A 104 -2.34 11.30 27.75
N HIS A 105 -1.89 10.05 27.81
CA HIS A 105 -0.76 9.57 27.03
C HIS A 105 -1.14 9.46 25.56
N LEU A 106 -2.30 8.90 25.24
CA LEU A 106 -2.80 8.83 23.87
C LEU A 106 -3.00 10.24 23.28
N ALA A 107 -3.57 11.17 24.05
CA ALA A 107 -3.72 12.55 23.63
C ALA A 107 -2.38 13.26 23.38
N SER A 108 -1.36 13.03 24.23
CA SER A 108 -0.01 13.56 24.02
C SER A 108 0.63 13.00 22.74
N ARG A 109 0.37 11.73 22.41
CA ARG A 109 0.86 11.11 21.18
C ARG A 109 0.16 11.72 19.97
N VAL A 110 -1.16 11.84 19.99
CA VAL A 110 -1.94 12.43 18.90
C VAL A 110 -1.46 13.86 18.62
N THR A 111 -1.30 14.70 19.66
CA THR A 111 -0.77 16.05 19.50
C THR A 111 0.65 16.07 18.93
N SER A 112 1.54 15.17 19.37
CA SER A 112 2.89 15.06 18.79
C SER A 112 2.89 14.65 17.31
N LEU A 113 1.98 13.75 16.91
CA LEU A 113 1.84 13.30 15.52
C LEU A 113 1.29 14.41 14.63
N TYR A 114 0.34 15.21 15.13
CA TYR A 114 -0.13 16.39 14.40
C TYR A 114 0.97 17.43 14.19
N ALA A 115 1.80 17.70 15.21
CA ALA A 115 2.94 18.59 15.06
C ALA A 115 3.97 18.05 14.04
N GLN A 116 4.22 16.73 14.04
CA GLN A 116 5.07 16.10 13.04
C GLN A 116 4.49 16.23 11.63
N LEU A 117 3.19 15.98 11.46
CA LEU A 117 2.50 16.11 10.18
C LEU A 117 2.59 17.53 9.64
N GLU A 118 2.36 18.55 10.48
CA GLU A 118 2.49 19.95 10.10
C GLU A 118 3.93 20.29 9.71
N SER A 119 4.92 19.87 10.51
CA SER A 119 6.33 20.08 10.20
C SER A 119 6.71 19.44 8.86
N LEU A 120 6.33 18.18 8.62
CA LEU A 120 6.67 17.47 7.40
C LEU A 120 5.99 18.11 6.19
N THR A 121 4.73 18.53 6.33
CA THR A 121 4.00 19.25 5.28
C THR A 121 4.72 20.55 4.90
N THR A 122 5.21 21.32 5.88
CA THR A 122 6.00 22.53 5.58
C THR A 122 7.34 22.21 4.91
N THR A 123 8.04 21.16 5.35
CA THR A 123 9.32 20.76 4.73
C THR A 123 9.14 20.26 3.30
N VAL A 124 8.07 19.50 3.00
CA VAL A 124 7.77 19.04 1.64
C VAL A 124 7.41 20.23 0.75
N ALA A 125 6.66 21.20 1.26
CA ALA A 125 6.36 22.42 0.52
C ALA A 125 7.64 23.22 0.21
N GLN A 126 8.56 23.34 1.17
CA GLN A 126 9.87 23.97 0.96
C GLN A 126 10.72 23.18 -0.05
N LEU A 127 10.77 21.85 0.07
CA LEU A 127 11.54 20.99 -0.84
C LEU A 127 11.02 21.11 -2.28
N ARG A 128 9.69 21.13 -2.48
CA ARG A 128 9.09 21.35 -3.80
C ARG A 128 9.46 22.70 -4.42
N ARG A 129 9.70 23.71 -3.58
CA ARG A 129 10.10 25.06 -4.04
C ARG A 129 11.60 25.15 -4.31
N ASP A 130 12.43 24.61 -3.43
CA ASP A 130 13.87 24.83 -3.44
C ASP A 130 14.68 23.73 -4.13
N ALA A 131 14.21 22.48 -4.14
CA ALA A 131 14.93 21.37 -4.76
C ALA A 131 15.12 21.54 -6.29
N PRO A 132 14.09 21.94 -7.07
CA PRO A 132 14.27 22.12 -8.51
C PRO A 132 15.28 23.22 -8.83
N ARG A 133 15.21 24.34 -8.09
CA ARG A 133 16.14 25.47 -8.27
C ARG A 133 17.57 25.07 -7.90
N ARG A 134 17.76 24.41 -6.76
CA ARG A 134 19.10 23.98 -6.31
C ARG A 134 19.71 22.96 -7.26
N ALA A 135 18.92 22.00 -7.76
CA ALA A 135 19.39 21.05 -8.76
C ALA A 135 19.79 21.74 -10.07
N ALA A 136 18.99 22.69 -10.55
CA ALA A 136 19.33 23.46 -11.74
C ALA A 136 20.61 24.29 -11.54
N GLU A 137 20.79 24.92 -10.37
CA GLU A 137 22.00 25.67 -10.03
C GLU A 137 23.25 24.77 -10.01
N THR A 138 23.17 23.56 -9.45
CA THR A 138 24.30 22.62 -9.45
C THR A 138 24.65 22.16 -10.86
N TYR A 139 23.66 21.82 -11.69
CA TYR A 139 23.93 21.44 -13.09
C TYR A 139 24.48 22.61 -13.92
N ALA A 140 23.98 23.83 -13.70
CA ALA A 140 24.50 25.02 -14.36
C ALA A 140 25.95 25.31 -13.95
N ALA A 141 26.31 25.11 -12.69
CA ALA A 141 27.68 25.27 -12.19
C ALA A 141 28.62 24.21 -12.77
N GLU A 142 28.19 22.94 -12.83
CA GLU A 142 28.95 21.86 -13.45
C GLU A 142 29.16 22.10 -14.95
N LEU A 143 28.10 22.49 -15.68
CA LEU A 143 28.21 22.81 -17.10
C LEU A 143 29.15 24.00 -17.35
N LYS A 144 29.05 25.05 -16.53
CA LYS A 144 29.94 26.20 -16.64
C LYS A 144 31.41 25.78 -16.44
N LYS A 145 31.67 24.90 -15.49
CA LYS A 145 33.01 24.38 -15.23
C LYS A 145 33.57 23.61 -16.43
N VAL A 146 32.75 22.75 -17.06
CA VAL A 146 33.18 22.00 -18.26
C VAL A 146 33.49 22.95 -19.42
N LEU A 147 32.67 23.99 -19.63
CA LEU A 147 32.93 24.98 -20.69
C LEU A 147 34.20 25.79 -20.44
N GLU A 148 34.52 26.12 -19.18
CA GLU A 148 35.76 26.81 -18.82
C GLU A 148 36.99 25.91 -19.00
N GLU A 149 36.87 24.60 -18.76
CA GLU A 149 37.90 23.61 -19.07
C GLU A 149 38.09 23.47 -20.60
N ASP A 150 37.01 23.37 -21.37
CA ASP A 150 37.06 23.28 -22.84
C ASP A 150 37.65 24.58 -23.48
N GLU A 151 37.25 25.77 -23.02
CA GLU A 151 37.83 27.05 -23.47
C GLU A 151 39.33 27.18 -23.13
N HIS A 152 39.77 26.62 -22.00
CA HIS A 152 41.18 26.63 -21.63
C HIS A 152 42.01 25.74 -22.55
N ASP A 153 41.51 24.53 -22.84
CA ASP A 153 42.14 23.58 -23.77
C ASP A 153 42.24 24.18 -25.20
N ASP A 154 41.19 24.84 -25.69
CA ASP A 154 41.18 25.50 -27.01
C ASP A 154 42.21 26.64 -27.10
N LEU A 155 42.38 27.41 -26.03
CA LEU A 155 43.39 28.49 -25.96
C LEU A 155 44.82 27.95 -25.87
N GLU A 156 45.05 26.86 -25.14
CA GLU A 156 46.35 26.18 -25.11
C GLU A 156 46.72 25.63 -26.49
N ASP A 157 45.76 25.05 -27.21
CA ASP A 157 45.95 24.57 -28.58
C ASP A 157 46.23 25.74 -29.55
N GLU A 158 45.54 26.87 -29.44
CA GLU A 158 45.84 28.09 -30.23
C GLU A 158 47.23 28.66 -29.92
N GLU A 159 47.66 28.72 -28.66
CA GLU A 159 48.99 29.22 -28.26
C GLU A 159 50.14 28.29 -28.73
N ILE A 160 49.89 26.97 -28.78
CA ILE A 160 50.82 25.99 -29.35
C ILE A 160 50.94 26.16 -30.87
N LEU A 161 49.84 26.44 -31.57
CA LEU A 161 49.85 26.70 -33.00
C LEU A 161 50.56 28.04 -33.33
N GLU A 162 50.33 29.09 -32.55
CA GLU A 162 50.95 30.40 -32.76
C GLU A 162 52.47 30.36 -32.48
N ASN A 163 52.93 29.63 -31.45
CA ASN A 163 54.36 29.40 -31.20
C ASN A 163 55.02 28.38 -32.17
N GLY A 164 54.23 27.51 -32.81
CA GLY A 164 54.69 26.56 -33.81
C GLY A 164 55.03 27.21 -35.16
N GLU A 165 54.29 28.26 -35.54
CA GLU A 165 54.50 28.98 -36.80
C GLU A 165 55.77 29.87 -36.80
N ASP A 166 56.26 30.29 -35.62
CA ASP A 166 57.50 31.07 -35.50
C ASP A 166 58.78 30.21 -35.57
N ASN A 167 58.69 28.90 -35.35
CA ASN A 167 59.85 27.99 -35.35
C ASN A 167 60.11 27.33 -36.73
N GLU A 168 59.20 27.45 -37.70
CA GLU A 168 59.35 26.89 -39.06
C GLU A 168 59.99 27.86 -40.07
N ARG A 169 60.38 29.08 -39.67
CA ARG A 169 61.04 30.05 -40.58
C ARG A 169 62.57 29.96 -40.63
N GLN A 170 63.19 28.95 -39.99
CA GLN A 170 64.64 28.90 -39.85
C GLN A 170 65.31 27.59 -40.28
N THR A 171 64.84 26.92 -41.34
CA THR A 171 65.66 25.95 -42.09
C THR A 171 65.23 25.86 -43.56
N THR A 172 65.64 26.82 -44.38
CA THR A 172 65.71 26.65 -45.84
C THR A 172 67.19 26.71 -46.23
N GLU A 173 67.90 25.59 -46.07
CA GLU A 173 69.15 25.35 -46.81
C GLU A 173 68.90 24.19 -47.79
N ASP A 174 69.20 24.50 -49.05
CA ASP A 174 69.07 23.69 -50.26
C ASP A 174 69.52 22.23 -50.10
N VAL A 175 68.68 21.29 -50.58
CA VAL A 175 69.15 19.96 -50.98
C VAL A 175 68.55 19.59 -52.34
N ASP A 176 69.45 19.44 -53.31
CA ASP A 176 69.24 19.09 -54.71
C ASP A 176 68.41 17.82 -54.94
N MET A 177 67.53 17.88 -55.95
CA MET A 177 66.89 16.70 -56.54
C MET A 177 67.82 15.99 -57.53
N PRO A 178 67.82 14.65 -57.55
CA PRO A 178 68.02 13.92 -58.80
C PRO A 178 66.79 13.10 -59.19
N ASP A 179 66.24 13.41 -60.35
CA ASP A 179 65.28 12.58 -61.09
C ASP A 179 66.00 11.41 -61.80
N ALA A 180 65.31 10.27 -61.84
CA ALA A 180 65.09 9.41 -63.04
C ALA A 180 65.26 7.89 -62.79
N ASP A 181 64.11 7.25 -62.57
CA ASP A 181 63.48 6.24 -63.43
C ASP A 181 63.94 4.76 -63.48
N GLN A 182 62.91 3.89 -63.32
CA GLN A 182 62.71 2.51 -63.81
C GLN A 182 63.57 1.35 -63.25
N ASN A 183 62.98 0.41 -62.49
CA ASN A 183 62.17 -0.73 -62.98
C ASN A 183 62.05 -1.89 -61.94
N GLN A 184 60.82 -2.34 -61.72
CA GLN A 184 60.29 -3.68 -61.33
C GLN A 184 60.90 -4.56 -60.19
N GLU A 185 60.04 -4.75 -59.17
CA GLU A 185 59.66 -5.98 -58.44
C GLU A 185 60.74 -6.98 -57.93
N GLN A 186 60.93 -7.04 -56.60
CA GLN A 186 60.54 -8.17 -55.72
C GLN A 186 61.05 -8.01 -54.28
N THR A 187 60.10 -8.12 -53.34
CA THR A 187 60.18 -8.68 -51.97
C THR A 187 61.44 -8.48 -51.11
N SER A 188 61.32 -7.66 -50.05
CA SER A 188 61.37 -8.09 -48.62
C SER A 188 61.75 -6.95 -47.67
N ARG A 189 60.89 -6.76 -46.66
CA ARG A 189 61.17 -6.43 -45.24
C ARG A 189 61.68 -5.03 -44.84
N ASP A 190 60.97 -4.55 -43.82
CA ASP A 190 61.34 -3.64 -42.73
C ASP A 190 61.58 -2.16 -43.03
N GLY A 191 60.57 -1.33 -42.72
CA GLY A 191 60.67 0.12 -42.55
C GLY A 191 59.30 0.72 -42.15
N PRO A 192 59.25 1.67 -41.19
CA PRO A 192 58.09 1.85 -40.30
C PRO A 192 57.01 2.75 -40.91
N SER A 193 55.76 2.30 -40.78
CA SER A 193 54.55 3.02 -41.16
C SER A 193 54.31 4.21 -40.21
N THR A 194 54.19 5.40 -40.80
CA THR A 194 53.75 6.64 -40.17
C THR A 194 52.34 6.47 -39.62
N ASN A 195 52.26 6.28 -38.31
CA ASN A 195 51.03 5.98 -37.59
C ASN A 195 50.24 7.27 -37.35
N GLY A 196 49.43 7.67 -38.32
CA GLY A 196 48.39 8.70 -38.16
C GLY A 196 47.30 8.20 -37.20
N SER A 197 47.55 8.34 -35.90
CA SER A 197 46.64 7.93 -34.83
C SER A 197 45.42 8.86 -34.78
N ARG A 198 44.42 8.58 -35.62
CA ARG A 198 43.04 9.04 -35.39
C ARG A 198 42.55 8.41 -34.09
N ARG A 199 42.64 9.16 -32.99
CA ARG A 199 42.03 8.82 -31.71
C ARG A 199 40.52 8.66 -31.92
N ARG A 200 40.05 7.41 -31.93
CA ARG A 200 38.62 7.12 -31.86
C ARG A 200 38.14 7.56 -30.48
N PRO A 201 37.02 8.29 -30.35
CA PRO A 201 36.48 8.62 -29.04
C PRO A 201 36.15 7.30 -28.33
N ALA A 202 36.73 7.12 -27.15
CA ALA A 202 36.44 5.98 -26.30
C ALA A 202 34.93 5.99 -26.03
N LYS A 203 34.22 4.94 -26.43
CA LYS A 203 32.79 4.79 -26.17
C LYS A 203 32.59 4.85 -24.65
N THR A 204 32.11 5.97 -24.13
CA THR A 204 31.65 6.10 -22.76
C THR A 204 30.49 5.13 -22.58
N LYS A 205 30.76 4.03 -21.87
CA LYS A 205 29.76 3.06 -21.45
C LYS A 205 28.93 3.72 -20.35
N TRP A 206 27.81 4.33 -20.74
CA TRP A 206 26.81 4.81 -19.80
C TRP A 206 26.18 3.62 -19.08
N ASN A 207 26.62 3.37 -17.85
CA ASN A 207 25.95 2.43 -16.97
C ASN A 207 24.76 3.15 -16.33
N LEU A 208 23.60 3.07 -16.96
CA LEU A 208 22.35 3.55 -16.38
C LEU A 208 21.98 2.62 -15.21
N HIS A 209 22.23 3.05 -13.99
CA HIS A 209 21.71 2.39 -12.80
C HIS A 209 20.25 2.80 -12.61
N VAL A 210 19.34 2.01 -13.18
CA VAL A 210 17.92 2.10 -12.86
C VAL A 210 17.70 1.35 -11.55
N PRO A 211 17.18 2.00 -10.48
CA PRO A 211 16.83 1.31 -9.24
C PRO A 211 15.56 0.50 -9.48
N LEU A 212 15.73 -0.72 -9.98
CA LEU A 212 14.66 -1.69 -10.12
C LEU A 212 14.40 -2.31 -8.74
N GLY A 213 13.13 -2.41 -8.34
CA GLY A 213 12.75 -2.62 -6.95
C GLY A 213 13.25 -3.95 -6.37
N THR A 214 12.91 -5.06 -7.02
CA THR A 214 13.33 -6.41 -6.60
C THR A 214 14.33 -7.02 -7.58
N ASP A 215 15.26 -7.86 -7.08
CA ASP A 215 16.28 -8.51 -7.93
C ASP A 215 15.67 -9.33 -9.07
N HIS A 216 14.51 -9.94 -8.82
CA HIS A 216 13.75 -10.70 -9.82
C HIS A 216 13.20 -9.79 -10.94
N GLU A 217 12.66 -8.63 -10.59
CA GLU A 217 12.22 -7.63 -11.56
C GLU A 217 13.40 -7.15 -12.42
N ALA A 218 14.55 -6.91 -11.80
CA ALA A 218 15.77 -6.55 -12.51
C ALA A 218 16.25 -7.62 -13.50
N GLU A 219 16.04 -8.91 -13.20
CA GLU A 219 16.26 -10.00 -14.15
C GLU A 219 15.26 -9.97 -15.31
N LEU A 220 13.98 -9.74 -15.04
CA LEU A 220 12.94 -9.66 -16.08
C LEU A 220 13.14 -8.47 -17.03
N TRP A 221 13.64 -7.34 -16.53
CA TRP A 221 14.04 -6.20 -17.37
C TRP A 221 15.28 -6.50 -18.22
N ARG A 222 16.17 -7.37 -17.76
CA ARG A 222 17.36 -7.81 -18.51
C ARG A 222 17.02 -8.87 -19.57
N THR A 223 16.09 -9.77 -19.28
CA THR A 223 15.62 -10.80 -20.23
C THR A 223 14.62 -10.26 -21.24
N GLY A 224 13.98 -9.11 -20.94
CA GLY A 224 12.96 -8.49 -21.79
C GLY A 224 11.56 -9.05 -21.57
N GLU A 225 11.42 -10.05 -20.69
CA GLU A 225 10.17 -10.75 -20.35
C GLU A 225 9.20 -9.85 -19.55
N ILE A 226 9.69 -8.73 -19.02
CA ILE A 226 8.83 -7.76 -18.31
C ILE A 226 7.70 -7.22 -19.21
N ALA A 227 7.94 -7.10 -20.52
CA ALA A 227 6.92 -6.64 -21.47
C ALA A 227 5.75 -7.63 -21.58
N GLU A 228 6.01 -8.93 -21.52
CA GLU A 228 4.99 -9.98 -21.55
C GLU A 228 4.18 -10.00 -20.26
N VAL A 229 4.84 -9.77 -19.11
CA VAL A 229 4.16 -9.62 -17.81
C VAL A 229 3.24 -8.39 -17.80
N TYR A 230 3.70 -7.26 -18.36
CA TYR A 230 2.84 -6.08 -18.51
C TYR A 230 1.67 -6.34 -19.47
N GLU A 231 1.91 -7.06 -20.56
CA GLU A 231 0.85 -7.42 -21.49
C GLU A 231 -0.21 -8.32 -20.82
N ASP A 232 0.21 -9.33 -20.06
CA ASP A 232 -0.70 -10.23 -19.35
C ASP A 232 -1.44 -9.54 -18.19
N THR A 233 -0.78 -8.64 -17.46
CA THR A 233 -1.45 -7.83 -16.42
C THR A 233 -2.47 -6.86 -17.04
N LEU A 234 -2.17 -6.26 -18.19
CA LEU A 234 -3.13 -5.43 -18.92
C LEU A 234 -4.29 -6.25 -19.49
N ARG A 235 -4.02 -7.44 -20.05
CA ARG A 235 -5.08 -8.36 -20.53
C ARG A 235 -5.99 -8.82 -19.39
N THR A 236 -5.42 -9.14 -18.23
CA THR A 236 -6.21 -9.53 -17.04
C THR A 236 -7.03 -8.36 -16.49
N LEU A 237 -6.47 -7.15 -16.46
CA LEU A 237 -7.23 -5.94 -16.11
C LEU A 237 -8.36 -5.65 -17.12
N LEU A 238 -8.09 -5.79 -18.41
CA LEU A 238 -9.09 -5.60 -19.47
C LEU A 238 -10.21 -6.62 -19.36
N ARG A 239 -9.87 -7.89 -19.06
CA ARG A 239 -10.83 -8.97 -18.81
C ARG A 239 -11.66 -8.72 -17.54
N LEU A 240 -11.05 -8.15 -16.50
CA LEU A 240 -11.75 -7.79 -15.26
C LEU A 240 -12.70 -6.60 -15.45
N GLN A 241 -12.26 -5.59 -16.21
CA GLN A 241 -13.05 -4.43 -16.62
C GLN A 241 -14.12 -4.79 -17.65
N GLY A 242 -13.93 -5.92 -18.35
CA GLY A 242 -14.92 -6.51 -19.23
C GLY A 242 -14.86 -6.05 -20.68
N GLU A 243 -13.77 -5.43 -21.08
CA GLU A 243 -13.53 -5.04 -22.46
C GLU A 243 -12.94 -6.23 -23.23
N ALA A 244 -13.44 -6.48 -24.45
CA ALA A 244 -13.03 -7.63 -25.25
C ALA A 244 -11.58 -7.44 -25.72
N VAL A 245 -10.70 -8.38 -25.34
CA VAL A 245 -9.30 -8.41 -25.80
C VAL A 245 -9.29 -8.71 -27.31
N PRO A 246 -8.72 -7.84 -28.17
CA PRO A 246 -8.60 -8.13 -29.59
C PRO A 246 -7.62 -9.30 -29.80
N GLY A 247 -8.12 -10.45 -30.30
CA GLY A 247 -7.30 -11.62 -30.65
C GLY A 247 -7.51 -12.87 -29.81
N ASP A 248 -8.32 -12.83 -28.75
CA ASP A 248 -8.66 -14.02 -27.94
C ASP A 248 -9.92 -14.71 -28.49
N GLU A 249 -9.77 -15.53 -29.54
CA GLU A 249 -10.85 -16.38 -30.08
C GLU A 249 -10.99 -17.72 -29.34
N THR A 250 -10.69 -17.78 -28.04
CA THR A 250 -10.92 -18.99 -27.24
C THR A 250 -12.19 -18.89 -26.41
N ASN A 251 -13.20 -19.64 -26.86
CA ASN A 251 -14.48 -19.97 -26.20
C ASN A 251 -15.66 -19.00 -26.38
N ALA A 252 -16.08 -18.86 -27.64
CA ALA A 252 -17.46 -18.54 -27.98
C ALA A 252 -18.34 -19.81 -28.03
N THR A 253 -18.48 -20.53 -26.92
CA THR A 253 -19.47 -21.62 -26.80
C THR A 253 -19.84 -21.85 -25.34
N THR A 254 -20.97 -21.26 -24.93
CA THR A 254 -22.09 -21.85 -24.16
C THR A 254 -22.76 -20.79 -23.30
N ASP A 255 -24.05 -20.56 -23.58
CA ASP A 255 -25.07 -19.96 -22.73
C ASP A 255 -24.74 -18.69 -21.91
N GLY A 256 -25.12 -17.55 -22.50
CA GLY A 256 -26.11 -16.71 -21.84
C GLY A 256 -25.69 -15.92 -20.59
N ALA A 257 -24.55 -15.23 -20.61
CA ALA A 257 -24.40 -13.94 -19.93
C ALA A 257 -23.15 -13.25 -20.48
N ALA A 258 -23.23 -11.95 -20.72
CA ALA A 258 -22.07 -11.15 -21.12
C ALA A 258 -21.04 -11.14 -19.99
N ASP A 259 -20.01 -11.98 -20.08
CA ASP A 259 -18.83 -12.01 -19.20
C ASP A 259 -17.84 -10.87 -19.52
N GLY A 260 -18.30 -9.84 -20.24
CA GLY A 260 -17.59 -8.58 -20.43
C GLY A 260 -17.80 -7.60 -19.27
N ASN A 261 -17.93 -8.07 -18.03
CA ASN A 261 -17.81 -7.23 -16.82
C ASN A 261 -17.69 -8.13 -15.58
N ALA A 262 -16.54 -8.80 -15.43
CA ALA A 262 -16.33 -9.78 -14.36
C ALA A 262 -16.49 -9.14 -12.97
N VAL A 263 -16.04 -7.89 -12.78
CA VAL A 263 -16.17 -7.20 -11.49
C VAL A 263 -17.62 -6.77 -11.21
N ALA A 264 -18.32 -6.17 -12.18
CA ALA A 264 -19.71 -5.76 -11.94
C ALA A 264 -20.67 -6.96 -11.76
N SER A 265 -20.43 -8.06 -12.48
CA SER A 265 -21.25 -9.26 -12.37
C SER A 265 -20.99 -10.04 -11.07
N THR A 266 -19.76 -10.08 -10.58
CA THR A 266 -19.42 -10.69 -9.27
C THR A 266 -19.97 -9.87 -8.12
N VAL A 267 -19.86 -8.54 -8.15
CA VAL A 267 -20.46 -7.64 -7.15
C VAL A 267 -21.99 -7.79 -7.16
N GLY A 268 -22.64 -7.77 -8.31
CA GLY A 268 -24.09 -7.96 -8.41
C GLY A 268 -24.57 -9.38 -8.04
N LYS A 269 -23.73 -10.41 -8.21
CA LYS A 269 -24.00 -11.77 -7.71
C LYS A 269 -23.84 -11.83 -6.18
N ALA A 270 -22.82 -11.18 -5.63
CA ALA A 270 -22.57 -11.10 -4.20
C ALA A 270 -23.68 -10.34 -3.46
N GLU A 271 -24.12 -9.18 -3.96
CA GLU A 271 -25.24 -8.43 -3.36
C GLU A 271 -26.55 -9.22 -3.39
N ARG A 272 -26.84 -9.92 -4.50
CA ARG A 272 -28.02 -10.79 -4.59
C ARG A 272 -27.92 -11.99 -3.65
N ALA A 273 -26.74 -12.57 -3.49
CA ALA A 273 -26.50 -13.64 -2.52
C ALA A 273 -26.70 -13.13 -1.08
N SER A 274 -26.16 -11.96 -0.74
CA SER A 274 -26.35 -11.33 0.57
C SER A 274 -27.82 -11.06 0.87
N ARG A 275 -28.57 -10.50 -0.09
CA ARG A 275 -30.01 -10.30 0.05
C ARG A 275 -30.78 -11.62 0.15
N ALA A 276 -30.36 -12.66 -0.56
CA ALA A 276 -30.97 -13.98 -0.45
C ALA A 276 -30.75 -14.60 0.94
N VAL A 277 -29.56 -14.42 1.52
CA VAL A 277 -29.27 -14.82 2.91
C VAL A 277 -30.18 -14.08 3.89
N GLU A 278 -30.30 -12.76 3.78
CA GLU A 278 -31.21 -11.98 4.64
C GLU A 278 -32.68 -12.43 4.52
N VAL A 279 -33.12 -12.86 3.33
CA VAL A 279 -34.48 -13.36 3.10
C VAL A 279 -34.67 -14.76 3.69
N VAL A 280 -33.63 -15.60 3.70
CA VAL A 280 -33.63 -16.92 4.34
C VAL A 280 -33.64 -16.78 5.86
N GLU A 281 -32.89 -15.84 6.42
CA GLU A 281 -32.81 -15.61 7.88
C GLU A 281 -34.08 -14.96 8.46
N LYS A 282 -34.88 -14.29 7.62
CA LYS A 282 -36.15 -13.65 8.03
C LYS A 282 -37.38 -14.55 7.93
N LYS A 283 -37.22 -15.84 7.63
CA LYS A 283 -38.32 -16.80 7.43
C LYS A 283 -38.29 -17.90 8.47
#